data_AF-A0A6G3X8J4-F1
#
_entry.id   AF-A0A6G3X8J4-F1
#
_cell.length_a   1.000
_cell.length_b   1.000
_cell.length_c   1.000
_cell.angle_alpha   90.00
_cell.angle_beta   90.00
_cell.angle_gamma   90.00
#
_symmetry.space_group_name_H-M   'P 1'
#
loop_
_entity.id
_entity.type
_entity.pdbx_description
1 polymer ?
#
loop_
_entity_poly.entity_id
_entity_poly.type
_entity_poly.pdbx_seq_one_letter_code
_entity_poly.pdbx_strand_id
1 'polypeptide(L)'
;PMYFLIGGFGDRAHAGTDENTATQRSYAAVKFLLYNLAGGLIMLAAVIGLYVVAGSFSLSEIAEARANGSLEMATSTERWLFLGFFFA
;
A
#
# COMPACT_ATOMS: atom_id res chain seq x y z
N PRO A 1 6.16 -1.89 -10.11
CA PRO A 1 7.23 -2.15 -11.11
C PRO A 1 8.58 -1.40 -10.90
N MET A 2 8.66 -0.43 -9.98
CA MET A 2 9.89 0.35 -9.73
C MET A 2 11.05 -0.43 -9.05
N TYR A 3 10.75 -1.39 -8.18
CA TYR A 3 11.78 -2.13 -7.41
C TYR A 3 12.66 -3.03 -8.30
N PHE A 4 12.07 -3.62 -9.34
CA PHE A 4 12.81 -4.39 -10.35
C PHE A 4 13.70 -3.51 -11.25
N LEU A 5 13.36 -2.23 -11.42
CA LEU A 5 14.19 -1.28 -12.17
C LEU A 5 15.44 -0.87 -11.38
N ILE A 6 15.33 -0.75 -10.06
CA ILE A 6 16.45 -0.38 -9.17
C ILE A 6 17.41 -1.57 -8.95
N GLY A 7 16.88 -2.79 -8.80
CA GLY A 7 17.70 -3.99 -8.56
C GLY A 7 18.17 -4.72 -9.82
N GLY A 8 17.42 -4.67 -10.93
CA GLY A 8 17.68 -5.49 -12.13
C GLY A 8 18.31 -4.75 -13.32
N PHE A 9 18.22 -3.42 -13.37
CA PHE A 9 18.73 -2.60 -14.48
C PHE A 9 19.82 -1.60 -14.08
N GLY A 10 20.00 -1.31 -12.79
CA GLY A 10 21.05 -0.41 -12.30
C GLY A 10 22.47 -0.99 -12.40
N ASP A 11 22.61 -2.31 -12.55
CA ASP A 11 23.89 -3.02 -12.70
C ASP A 11 24.55 -2.77 -14.07
N ARG A 12 23.77 -2.42 -15.10
CA ARG A 12 24.31 -2.22 -16.46
C ARG A 12 24.70 -0.78 -16.78
N ALA A 13 24.38 0.18 -15.91
CA ALA A 13 24.62 1.60 -16.17
C ALA A 13 25.99 2.09 -15.65
N HIS A 14 26.61 1.39 -14.71
CA HIS A 14 27.94 1.75 -14.21
C HIS A 14 28.84 0.50 -14.09
N ALA A 15 29.60 0.25 -15.14
CA ALA A 15 30.83 -0.54 -15.13
C ALA A 15 31.94 0.22 -14.35
N GLY A 16 31.64 0.58 -13.09
CA GLY A 16 32.53 1.27 -12.17
C GLY A 16 32.77 0.38 -10.96
N THR A 17 34.00 -0.05 -10.81
CA THR A 17 34.57 -0.92 -9.78
C THR A 17 34.25 -0.43 -8.37
N ASP A 18 33.24 -1.00 -7.71
CA ASP A 18 33.08 -0.97 -6.25
C ASP A 18 31.99 -1.98 -5.82
N GLU A 19 32.40 -3.20 -5.49
CA GLU A 19 31.53 -4.31 -5.01
C GLU A 19 30.68 -3.92 -3.78
N ASN A 20 31.18 -2.96 -3.00
CA ASN A 20 30.49 -2.37 -1.85
C ASN A 20 29.25 -1.54 -2.23
N THR A 21 29.24 -0.89 -3.40
CA THR A 21 28.10 -0.08 -3.87
C THR A 21 26.94 -0.94 -4.39
N ALA A 22 27.24 -2.08 -5.04
CA ALA A 22 26.21 -3.01 -5.51
C ALA A 22 25.44 -3.65 -4.33
N THR A 23 26.17 -4.01 -3.27
CA THR A 23 25.60 -4.59 -2.03
C THR A 23 24.74 -3.58 -1.25
N GLN A 24 25.13 -2.30 -1.19
CA GLN A 24 24.29 -1.27 -0.56
C GLN A 24 22.98 -1.00 -1.32
N ARG A 25 23.00 -1.06 -2.65
CA ARG A 25 21.82 -0.79 -3.49
C ARG A 25 20.77 -1.90 -3.39
N SER A 26 21.18 -3.17 -3.39
CA SER A 26 20.26 -4.30 -3.19
C SER A 26 19.60 -4.25 -1.81
N TYR A 27 20.37 -3.92 -0.78
CA TYR A 27 19.86 -3.74 0.57
C TYR A 27 18.85 -2.58 0.68
N ALA A 28 19.11 -1.45 0.02
CA ALA A 28 18.17 -0.33 -0.06
C ALA A 28 16.88 -0.69 -0.82
N ALA A 29 16.99 -1.46 -1.91
CA ALA A 29 15.84 -1.92 -2.69
C ALA A 29 14.95 -2.89 -1.91
N VAL A 30 15.54 -3.82 -1.15
CA VAL A 30 14.80 -4.74 -0.28
C VAL A 30 14.08 -3.97 0.83
N LYS A 31 14.75 -2.99 1.46
CA LYS A 31 14.10 -2.12 2.45
C LYS A 31 12.92 -1.37 1.87
N PHE A 32 13.11 -0.74 0.71
CA PHE A 32 12.02 -0.04 0.03
C PHE A 32 10.85 -0.97 -0.29
N LEU A 33 11.12 -2.18 -0.77
CA LEU A 33 10.10 -3.19 -1.03
C LEU A 33 9.33 -3.56 0.25
N LEU A 34 10.04 -3.82 1.36
CA LEU A 34 9.42 -4.19 2.62
C LEU A 34 8.52 -3.08 3.18
N TYR A 35 8.94 -1.82 3.09
CA TYR A 35 8.11 -0.69 3.51
C TYR A 35 6.88 -0.49 2.63
N ASN A 36 7.02 -0.59 1.30
CA ASN A 36 5.88 -0.52 0.39
C ASN A 36 4.92 -1.70 0.58
N LEU A 37 5.45 -2.91 0.82
CA LEU A 37 4.64 -4.09 1.07
C LEU A 37 3.87 -3.96 2.39
N ALA A 38 4.52 -3.47 3.45
CA ALA A 38 3.86 -3.24 4.73
C ALA A 38 2.69 -2.25 4.59
N GLY A 39 2.89 -1.13 3.87
CA GLY A 39 1.82 -0.19 3.55
C GLY A 39 0.70 -0.84 2.73
N GLY A 40 1.04 -1.61 1.70
CA GLY A 40 0.07 -2.35 0.89
C GLY A 40 -0.74 -3.39 1.69
N LEU A 41 -0.15 -4.04 2.69
CA LEU A 41 -0.86 -4.97 3.58
C LEU A 41 -1.82 -4.24 4.53
N ILE A 42 -1.43 -3.08 5.05
CA ILE A 42 -2.31 -2.21 5.85
C ILE A 42 -3.50 -1.74 4.99
N MET A 43 -3.24 -1.32 3.76
CA MET A 43 -4.29 -0.94 2.80
C MET A 43 -5.26 -2.10 2.54
N LEU A 44 -4.73 -3.31 2.33
CA LEU A 44 -5.55 -4.50 2.10
C LEU A 44 -6.48 -4.77 3.30
N ALA A 45 -5.95 -4.68 4.53
CA ALA A 45 -6.77 -4.84 5.73
C ALA A 45 -7.87 -3.78 5.84
N ALA A 46 -7.59 -2.52 5.48
CA ALA A 46 -8.57 -1.44 5.46
C ALA A 46 -9.68 -1.69 4.43
N VAL A 47 -9.33 -2.15 3.22
CA VAL A 47 -10.32 -2.49 2.18
C VAL A 47 -11.22 -3.66 2.62
N ILE A 48 -10.65 -4.67 3.27
CA ILE A 48 -11.44 -5.79 3.83
C ILE A 48 -12.38 -5.29 4.92
N GLY A 49 -11.89 -4.46 5.85
CA GLY A 49 -12.74 -3.87 6.89
C GLY A 49 -13.89 -3.04 6.31
N LEU A 50 -13.63 -2.27 5.26
CA LEU A 50 -14.66 -1.51 4.55
C LEU A 50 -15.69 -2.44 3.92
N TYR A 51 -15.27 -3.54 3.29
CA TYR A 51 -16.18 -4.54 2.72
C TYR A 51 -17.07 -5.18 3.78
N VAL A 52 -16.54 -5.50 4.96
CA VAL A 52 -17.33 -6.09 6.06
C VAL A 52 -18.47 -5.16 6.51
N VAL A 53 -18.23 -3.84 6.50
CA VAL A 53 -19.28 -2.87 6.85
C VAL A 53 -20.22 -2.60 5.68
N ALA A 54 -19.67 -2.39 4.49
CA ALA A 54 -20.43 -1.89 3.35
C ALA A 54 -21.06 -2.99 2.47
N GLY A 55 -20.60 -4.24 2.60
CA GLY A 55 -21.09 -5.38 1.82
C GLY A 55 -20.75 -5.35 0.32
N SER A 56 -20.04 -4.32 -0.15
CA SER A 56 -19.67 -4.12 -1.55
C SER A 56 -18.24 -3.59 -1.67
N PHE A 57 -17.61 -3.83 -2.82
CA PHE A 57 -16.34 -3.21 -3.21
C PHE A 57 -16.55 -2.00 -4.14
N SER A 58 -17.79 -1.74 -4.56
CA SER A 58 -18.12 -0.65 -5.46
C SER A 58 -18.09 0.68 -4.72
N LEU A 59 -17.12 1.53 -5.04
CA LEU A 59 -16.99 2.87 -4.44
C LEU A 59 -18.25 3.72 -4.63
N SER A 60 -18.93 3.62 -5.78
CA SER A 60 -20.17 4.35 -6.03
C SER A 60 -21.30 3.86 -5.13
N GLU A 61 -21.48 2.55 -4.98
CA GLU A 61 -22.51 1.98 -4.10
C GLU A 61 -22.24 2.32 -2.63
N ILE A 62 -20.98 2.25 -2.19
CA ILE A 62 -20.60 2.60 -0.81
C ILE A 62 -20.86 4.09 -0.55
N ALA A 63 -20.53 4.97 -1.51
CA ALA A 63 -20.75 6.40 -1.40
C ALA A 63 -22.25 6.75 -1.39
N GLU A 64 -23.05 6.10 -2.22
CA GLU A 64 -24.51 6.26 -2.24
C GLU A 64 -25.15 5.74 -0.95
N ALA A 65 -24.76 4.54 -0.47
CA ALA A 65 -25.23 3.96 0.79
C ALA A 65 -24.88 4.82 2.01
N ARG A 66 -23.75 5.53 1.96
CA ARG A 66 -23.37 6.51 2.97
C ARG A 66 -24.17 7.81 2.84
N ALA A 67 -24.41 8.29 1.62
CA ALA A 67 -25.16 9.53 1.37
C ALA A 67 -26.65 9.39 1.70
N ASN A 68 -27.24 8.21 1.45
CA ASN A 68 -28.64 7.92 1.74
C ASN A 68 -28.88 7.41 3.18
N GLY A 69 -27.81 7.24 3.97
CA GLY A 69 -27.88 6.87 5.38
C GLY A 69 -28.15 5.38 5.65
N SER A 70 -28.15 4.52 4.62
CA SER A 70 -28.32 3.07 4.81
C SER A 70 -27.07 2.39 5.36
N LEU A 71 -25.91 3.05 5.26
CA LEU A 71 -24.64 2.58 5.80
C LEU A 71 -24.34 3.24 7.15
N GLU A 72 -24.85 2.64 8.22
CA GLU A 72 -24.56 3.07 9.59
C GLU A 72 -23.23 2.45 10.07
N MET A 73 -22.19 3.28 10.18
CA MET A 73 -20.87 2.85 10.61
C MET A 73 -20.50 3.57 11.91
N ALA A 74 -20.08 2.81 12.93
CA ALA A 74 -19.62 3.40 14.18
C ALA A 74 -18.43 4.34 13.92
N THR A 75 -18.42 5.52 14.55
CA THR A 75 -17.37 6.53 14.39
C THR A 75 -15.96 5.99 14.67
N SER A 76 -15.84 4.99 15.55
CA SER A 76 -14.58 4.29 15.80
C SER A 76 -14.09 3.53 14.57
N THR A 77 -14.96 2.72 13.94
CA THR A 77 -14.65 1.97 12.72
C THR A 77 -14.25 2.90 11.58
N GLU A 78 -14.95 4.03 11.45
CA GLU A 78 -14.66 5.05 10.45
C GLU A 78 -13.25 5.64 10.58
N ARG A 79 -12.84 5.94 11.82
CA ARG A 79 -11.49 6.43 12.12
C ARG A 79 -10.42 5.37 11.84
N TRP A 80 -10.67 4.11 12.18
CA TRP A 80 -9.72 3.02 11.90
C TRP A 80 -9.55 2.77 10.41
N LEU A 81 -10.63 2.78 9.64
CA LEU A 81 -10.58 2.67 8.18
C LEU A 81 -9.84 3.87 7.58
N PHE A 82 -10.14 5.08 8.03
CA PHE A 82 -9.43 6.29 7.60
C PHE A 82 -7.93 6.18 7.87
N LEU A 83 -7.52 5.77 9.07
CA LEU A 83 -6.11 5.56 9.39
C LEU A 83 -5.46 4.51 8.48
N GLY A 84 -6.15 3.40 8.22
CA GLY A 84 -5.67 2.36 7.32
C GLY A 84 -5.44 2.85 5.89
N PHE A 85 -6.31 3.73 5.36
CA PHE A 85 -6.12 4.36 4.06
C PHE A 85 -5.13 5.52 4.08
N PHE A 86 -4.99 6.24 5.19
CA PHE A 86 -4.08 7.40 5.31
C PHE A 86 -2.61 6.98 5.41
N PHE A 87 -2.32 5.85 6.06
CA PHE A 87 -0.96 5.32 6.20
C PHE A 87 -0.47 4.54 4.96
N ALA A 88 -1.39 4.15 4.08
CA ALA A 88 -1.09 3.47 2.82
C ALA A 88 -0.74 4.48 1.73
#